data_AF-A0A9E2G750-F1
#
_entry.id   AF-A0A9E2G750-F1
#
_cell.length_a   1.000
_cell.length_b   1.000
_cell.length_c   1.000
_cell.angle_alpha   90.00
_cell.angle_beta   90.00
_cell.angle_gamma   90.00
#
_symmetry.space_group_name_H-M   'P 1'
#
loop_
_entity.id
_entity.type
_entity.pdbx_description
1 polymer ?
#
loop_
_entity_poly.entity_id
_entity_poly.type
_entity_poly.pdbx_seq_one_letter_code
_entity_poly.pdbx_strand_id
1 'polypeptide(L)'
;MSKPIITLGIIILLATALTVGVLAWSATLPCTQPASQQPVVGGEEIDTSDWLTYRNEEYGFEFKYPGDFYIKCITSITGECLPVTFHLCKKEIDKKSYCLSVSRAFKFGGDKAFDQYVIDEAKNSCAADGPMGSLYCDDVIEQEIIQVNNIIIYKVILEEVHEDYISDTTSKRTKNPIYMFRLNKMNHSDKSIKLLLLHDYDIPTKQLDYYQGILDSIVYTLKYIEK
;
A
#
# COMPACT_ATOMS: atom_id res chain seq x y z
N MET A 1 -64.61 26.70 -17.30
CA MET A 1 -64.08 25.43 -16.78
C MET A 1 -62.91 25.00 -17.65
N SER A 2 -61.66 25.17 -17.18
CA SER A 2 -60.43 24.66 -17.84
C SER A 2 -59.13 25.12 -17.13
N LYS A 3 -59.20 26.15 -16.28
CA LYS A 3 -58.04 26.70 -15.57
C LYS A 3 -57.23 25.70 -14.72
N PRO A 4 -57.79 24.70 -14.00
CA PRO A 4 -56.97 23.84 -13.14
C PRO A 4 -56.09 22.83 -13.91
N ILE A 5 -56.48 22.45 -15.14
CA ILE A 5 -55.73 21.47 -15.95
C ILE A 5 -54.43 22.10 -16.48
N ILE A 6 -54.48 23.38 -16.87
CA ILE A 6 -53.30 24.11 -17.35
C ILE A 6 -52.30 24.32 -16.20
N THR A 7 -52.79 24.63 -14.99
CA THR A 7 -51.92 24.82 -13.82
C THR A 7 -51.20 23.52 -13.42
N LEU A 8 -51.86 22.36 -13.49
CA LEU A 8 -51.24 21.08 -13.16
C LEU A 8 -50.14 20.69 -14.16
N GLY A 9 -50.38 20.94 -15.46
CA GLY A 9 -49.40 20.65 -16.51
C GLY A 9 -48.09 21.44 -16.35
N ILE A 10 -48.17 22.71 -15.94
CA ILE A 10 -46.99 23.56 -15.73
C ILE A 10 -46.17 23.08 -14.52
N ILE A 11 -46.84 22.66 -13.43
CA ILE A 11 -46.14 22.17 -12.22
C ILE A 11 -45.35 20.90 -12.53
N ILE A 12 -45.93 19.96 -13.29
CA ILE A 12 -45.25 18.71 -13.66
C ILE A 12 -44.02 19.00 -14.54
N LEU A 13 -44.14 19.93 -15.49
CA LEU A 13 -43.06 20.27 -16.42
C LEU A 13 -41.89 20.98 -15.72
N LEU A 14 -42.17 21.80 -14.70
CA LEU A 14 -41.14 22.42 -13.87
C LEU A 14 -40.46 21.40 -12.94
N ALA A 15 -41.23 20.46 -12.38
CA ALA A 15 -40.68 19.40 -11.53
C ALA A 15 -39.74 18.47 -12.30
N THR A 16 -40.08 18.10 -13.54
CA THR A 16 -39.21 17.25 -14.39
C THR A 16 -37.97 18.00 -14.87
N ALA A 17 -38.06 19.30 -15.17
CA ALA A 17 -36.90 20.11 -15.53
C ALA A 17 -35.89 20.23 -14.36
N LEU A 18 -36.38 20.38 -13.12
CA LEU A 18 -35.54 20.43 -11.93
C LEU A 18 -34.82 19.11 -11.65
N THR A 19 -35.50 17.96 -11.76
CA THR A 19 -34.87 16.66 -11.51
C THR A 19 -33.79 16.32 -12.55
N VAL A 20 -34.04 16.61 -13.83
CA VAL A 20 -33.04 16.41 -14.89
C VAL A 20 -31.84 17.35 -14.70
N GLY A 21 -32.07 18.60 -14.28
CA GLY A 21 -31.00 19.56 -13.98
C GLY A 21 -30.09 19.11 -12.83
N VAL A 22 -30.67 18.59 -11.73
CA VAL A 22 -29.91 18.08 -10.58
C VAL A 22 -29.09 16.84 -10.95
N LEU A 23 -29.67 15.91 -11.72
CA LEU A 23 -28.96 14.71 -12.17
C LEU A 23 -27.79 15.07 -13.11
N ALA A 24 -28.01 15.98 -14.07
CA ALA A 24 -26.96 16.43 -14.98
C ALA A 24 -25.84 17.19 -14.24
N TRP A 25 -26.17 18.03 -13.26
CA TRP A 25 -25.17 18.76 -12.47
C TRP A 25 -24.31 17.81 -11.62
N SER A 26 -24.94 16.80 -11.00
CA SER A 26 -24.23 15.80 -10.19
C SER A 26 -23.26 14.93 -11.01
N ALA A 27 -23.54 14.66 -12.28
CA ALA A 27 -22.67 13.91 -13.17
C ALA A 27 -21.47 14.72 -13.70
N THR A 28 -21.50 16.05 -13.56
CA THR A 28 -20.43 16.95 -14.04
C THR A 28 -19.55 17.51 -12.93
N LEU A 29 -19.80 17.14 -11.66
CA LEU A 29 -18.88 17.51 -10.60
C LEU A 29 -17.53 16.86 -10.92
N PRO A 30 -16.49 17.64 -11.28
CA PRO A 30 -15.17 17.07 -11.46
C PRO A 30 -14.83 16.40 -10.13
N CYS A 31 -14.45 15.13 -10.18
CA CYS A 31 -13.85 14.44 -9.04
C CYS A 31 -12.64 15.28 -8.63
N THR A 32 -12.87 16.21 -7.71
CA THR A 32 -11.82 17.01 -7.12
C THR A 32 -11.15 16.03 -6.19
N GLN A 33 -10.20 15.27 -6.74
CA GLN A 33 -9.25 14.57 -5.93
C GLN A 33 -8.64 15.63 -5.00
N PRO A 34 -8.64 15.41 -3.68
CA PRO A 34 -7.94 16.34 -2.80
C PRO A 34 -6.56 16.53 -3.39
N ALA A 35 -6.18 17.79 -3.61
CA ALA A 35 -4.87 18.12 -4.15
C ALA A 35 -3.85 17.34 -3.34
N SER A 36 -3.14 16.42 -4.00
CA SER A 36 -1.99 15.74 -3.43
C SER A 36 -0.98 16.85 -3.14
N GLN A 37 -1.02 17.35 -1.92
CA GLN A 37 0.10 18.05 -1.34
C GLN A 37 1.17 16.97 -1.26
N GLN A 38 2.12 16.97 -2.19
CA GLN A 38 3.35 16.23 -1.99
C GLN A 38 3.87 16.69 -0.63
N PRO A 39 4.00 15.79 0.37
CA PRO A 39 4.61 16.19 1.61
C PRO A 39 6.02 16.64 1.24
N VAL A 40 6.32 17.92 1.46
CA VAL A 40 7.70 18.40 1.52
C VAL A 40 8.23 17.82 2.83
N VAL A 41 8.58 16.54 2.78
CA VAL A 41 9.24 15.86 3.88
C VAL A 41 10.59 16.54 4.01
N GLY A 42 10.74 17.40 5.00
CA GLY A 42 12.01 17.93 5.47
C GLY A 42 12.85 16.84 6.14
N GLY A 43 13.00 15.72 5.44
CA GLY A 43 13.90 14.63 5.78
C GLY A 43 15.26 14.94 5.20
N GLU A 44 16.28 14.74 6.03
CA GLU A 44 17.67 14.73 5.59
C GLU A 44 17.78 13.88 4.31
N GLU A 45 18.24 14.48 3.21
CA GLU A 45 18.39 13.78 1.94
C GLU A 45 19.38 12.63 2.15
N ILE A 46 18.87 11.39 2.17
CA ILE A 46 19.73 10.22 2.35
C ILE A 46 20.62 10.11 1.11
N ASP A 47 21.92 10.21 1.32
CA ASP A 47 22.88 10.02 0.24
C ASP A 47 22.79 8.57 -0.27
N THR A 48 22.40 8.44 -1.54
CA THR A 48 22.25 7.16 -2.24
C THR A 48 23.37 6.88 -3.24
N SER A 49 24.50 7.61 -3.15
CA SER A 49 25.66 7.42 -4.02
C SER A 49 26.22 6.01 -3.95
N ASP A 50 26.31 5.47 -2.74
CA ASP A 50 26.94 4.18 -2.43
C ASP A 50 25.93 3.01 -2.42
N TRP A 51 24.69 3.27 -2.83
CA TRP A 51 23.65 2.27 -2.86
C TRP A 51 23.84 1.31 -4.04
N LEU A 52 23.61 0.03 -3.78
CA LEU A 52 23.55 -1.02 -4.78
C LEU A 52 22.22 -0.99 -5.51
N THR A 53 22.16 -1.57 -6.71
CA THR A 53 20.92 -1.67 -7.50
C THR A 53 20.43 -3.11 -7.54
N TYR A 54 19.19 -3.33 -7.11
CA TYR A 54 18.47 -4.57 -7.38
C TYR A 54 17.68 -4.40 -8.67
N ARG A 55 17.82 -5.36 -9.59
CA ARG A 55 17.17 -5.34 -10.90
C ARG A 55 16.54 -6.70 -11.17
N ASN A 56 15.24 -6.70 -11.48
CA ASN A 56 14.52 -7.91 -11.85
C ASN A 56 13.89 -7.76 -13.23
N GLU A 57 14.54 -8.34 -14.24
CA GLU A 57 14.09 -8.27 -15.64
C GLU A 57 12.83 -9.10 -15.90
N GLU A 58 12.61 -10.20 -15.16
CA GLU A 58 11.40 -11.01 -15.31
C GLU A 58 10.16 -10.16 -15.01
N TYR A 59 10.26 -9.37 -13.94
CA TYR A 59 9.17 -8.56 -13.40
C TYR A 59 9.18 -7.09 -13.84
N GLY A 60 10.26 -6.63 -14.46
CA GLY A 60 10.34 -5.30 -15.07
C GLY A 60 10.47 -4.16 -14.08
N PHE A 61 11.17 -4.36 -12.96
CA PHE A 61 11.43 -3.29 -12.00
C PHE A 61 12.86 -3.32 -11.46
N GLU A 62 13.34 -2.15 -11.05
CA GLU A 62 14.59 -1.98 -10.32
C GLU A 62 14.42 -0.96 -9.20
N PHE A 63 15.24 -1.08 -8.15
CA PHE A 63 15.35 -0.10 -7.07
C PHE A 63 16.77 -0.13 -6.50
N LYS A 64 17.15 0.94 -5.79
CA LYS A 64 18.44 0.99 -5.08
C LYS A 64 18.27 0.59 -3.61
N TYR A 65 19.32 0.07 -2.99
CA TYR A 65 19.37 -0.25 -1.57
C TYR A 65 20.76 -0.02 -0.97
N PRO A 66 20.89 0.19 0.36
CA PRO A 66 22.20 0.44 0.98
C PRO A 66 23.19 -0.73 0.81
N GLY A 67 24.47 -0.43 0.56
CA GLY A 67 25.49 -1.45 0.29
C GLY A 67 25.85 -2.38 1.46
N ASP A 68 25.45 -2.04 2.68
CA ASP A 68 25.58 -2.88 3.88
C ASP A 68 24.41 -3.86 4.07
N PHE A 69 23.41 -3.83 3.18
CA PHE A 69 22.33 -4.81 3.15
C PHE A 69 22.65 -5.93 2.17
N TYR A 70 22.08 -7.10 2.43
CA TYR A 70 22.16 -8.25 1.55
C TYR A 70 20.77 -8.80 1.25
N ILE A 71 20.62 -9.37 0.06
CA ILE A 71 19.37 -10.01 -0.35
C ILE A 71 19.39 -11.45 0.15
N LYS A 72 18.45 -11.77 1.03
CA LYS A 72 18.18 -13.11 1.54
C LYS A 72 16.94 -13.65 0.83
N CYS A 73 17.11 -14.68 0.02
CA CYS A 73 15.97 -15.34 -0.58
C CYS A 73 15.17 -16.17 0.44
N ILE A 74 13.84 -16.21 0.29
CA ILE A 74 13.02 -17.22 0.96
C ILE A 74 13.08 -18.51 0.14
N THR A 75 13.56 -19.58 0.75
CA THR A 75 13.55 -20.90 0.13
C THR A 75 12.25 -21.64 0.41
N SER A 76 11.73 -22.36 -0.58
CA SER A 76 10.62 -23.29 -0.42
C SER A 76 11.03 -24.50 0.44
N ILE A 77 10.08 -25.41 0.70
CA ILE A 77 10.36 -26.71 1.33
C ILE A 77 11.38 -27.57 0.54
N THR A 78 11.57 -27.29 -0.76
CA THR A 78 12.55 -27.99 -1.60
C THR A 78 13.93 -27.34 -1.56
N GLY A 79 14.09 -26.23 -0.83
CA GLY A 79 15.33 -25.46 -0.79
C GLY A 79 15.51 -24.49 -1.97
N GLU A 80 14.54 -24.43 -2.88
CA GLU A 80 14.59 -23.53 -4.03
C GLU A 80 14.20 -22.11 -3.65
N CYS A 81 14.96 -21.13 -4.14
CA CYS A 81 14.67 -19.73 -3.96
C CYS A 81 13.35 -19.36 -4.64
N LEU A 82 12.37 -18.86 -3.88
CA LEU A 82 11.13 -18.36 -4.43
C LEU A 82 11.44 -17.09 -5.24
N PRO A 83 11.16 -17.04 -6.55
CA PRO A 83 11.62 -15.96 -7.44
C PRO A 83 10.99 -14.60 -7.13
N VAL A 84 10.02 -14.57 -6.21
CA VAL A 84 9.09 -13.48 -5.97
C VAL A 84 9.09 -12.97 -4.56
N THR A 85 9.73 -13.70 -3.64
CA THR A 85 9.85 -13.26 -2.27
C THR A 85 11.30 -13.30 -1.79
N PHE A 86 11.82 -12.13 -1.47
CA PHE A 86 13.12 -11.99 -0.82
C PHE A 86 13.05 -11.00 0.33
N HIS A 87 14.02 -11.09 1.20
CA HIS A 87 14.25 -10.12 2.25
C HIS A 87 15.50 -9.31 1.93
N LEU A 88 15.44 -8.00 2.09
CA LEU A 88 16.62 -7.15 2.12
C LEU A 88 17.03 -6.96 3.58
N CYS A 89 18.11 -7.60 4.00
CA CYS A 89 18.50 -7.67 5.40
C CYS A 89 19.78 -6.88 5.68
N LYS A 90 19.82 -6.15 6.79
CA LYS A 90 21.07 -5.57 7.30
C LYS A 90 21.81 -6.58 8.17
N LYS A 91 23.11 -6.74 7.97
CA LYS A 91 23.94 -7.63 8.79
C LYS A 91 24.32 -6.91 10.09
N GLU A 92 23.67 -7.23 11.20
CA GLU A 92 24.14 -6.81 12.52
C GLU A 92 25.06 -7.85 13.16
N ILE A 93 26.03 -7.38 13.95
CA ILE A 93 27.11 -8.18 14.54
C ILE A 93 26.56 -9.14 15.64
N ASP A 94 25.38 -8.85 16.21
CA ASP A 94 24.84 -9.55 17.40
C ASP A 94 23.47 -10.26 17.20
N LYS A 95 23.27 -10.90 16.04
CA LYS A 95 22.29 -11.98 15.76
C LYS A 95 20.84 -11.63 15.40
N LYS A 96 20.45 -10.36 15.27
CA LYS A 96 19.15 -10.00 14.68
C LYS A 96 19.34 -9.35 13.32
N SER A 97 18.88 -10.00 12.27
CA SER A 97 18.83 -9.40 10.93
C SER A 97 17.48 -8.70 10.79
N TYR A 98 17.50 -7.37 10.65
CA TYR A 98 16.32 -6.63 10.25
C TYR A 98 16.15 -6.78 8.75
N CYS A 99 15.02 -7.33 8.37
CA CYS A 99 14.77 -7.80 7.03
C CYS A 99 13.53 -7.10 6.50
N LEU A 100 13.73 -6.41 5.39
CA LEU A 100 12.66 -5.83 4.62
C LEU A 100 12.10 -6.87 3.66
N SER A 101 10.85 -7.30 3.84
CA SER A 101 10.25 -8.23 2.89
C SER A 101 9.94 -7.55 1.56
N VAL A 102 10.09 -8.32 0.49
CA VAL A 102 9.71 -7.97 -0.87
C VAL A 102 8.97 -9.17 -1.41
N SER A 103 7.66 -9.09 -1.56
CA SER A 103 6.82 -10.25 -1.89
C SER A 103 5.84 -9.92 -3.01
N ARG A 104 5.76 -10.73 -4.07
CA ARG A 104 4.72 -10.60 -5.11
C ARG A 104 3.30 -10.90 -4.58
N ALA A 105 2.31 -10.20 -5.12
CA ALA A 105 0.89 -10.51 -4.97
C ALA A 105 0.43 -11.35 -6.16
N PHE A 106 -0.38 -12.38 -5.88
CA PHE A 106 -1.04 -13.15 -6.92
C PHE A 106 -2.16 -12.34 -7.58
N LYS A 107 -2.67 -12.86 -8.71
CA LYS A 107 -3.67 -12.21 -9.57
C LYS A 107 -4.73 -11.48 -8.74
N PHE A 108 -4.89 -10.19 -9.05
CA PHE A 108 -6.08 -9.45 -8.69
C PHE A 108 -7.25 -9.99 -9.53
N GLY A 109 -7.94 -11.01 -9.01
CA GLY A 109 -9.09 -11.62 -9.67
C GLY A 109 -10.35 -11.32 -8.86
N GLY A 110 -11.06 -10.24 -9.20
CA GLY A 110 -12.33 -9.90 -8.59
C GLY A 110 -12.82 -8.51 -8.99
N ASP A 111 -14.09 -8.22 -8.69
CA ASP A 111 -14.76 -6.96 -9.04
C ASP A 111 -14.37 -5.78 -8.13
N LYS A 112 -13.41 -5.98 -7.22
CA LYS A 112 -12.98 -4.92 -6.29
C LYS A 112 -12.20 -3.83 -7.04
N ALA A 113 -12.16 -2.64 -6.46
CA ALA A 113 -11.21 -1.62 -6.88
C ALA A 113 -9.81 -1.92 -6.28
N PHE A 114 -8.75 -1.48 -6.95
CA PHE A 114 -7.36 -1.80 -6.55
C PHE A 114 -6.99 -1.19 -5.19
N ASP A 115 -7.55 -0.04 -4.84
CA ASP A 115 -7.42 0.59 -3.52
C ASP A 115 -8.04 -0.27 -2.41
N GLN A 116 -9.24 -0.81 -2.64
CA GLN A 116 -9.86 -1.73 -1.67
C GLN A 116 -9.01 -2.99 -1.49
N TYR A 117 -8.45 -3.51 -2.59
CA TYR A 117 -7.53 -4.64 -2.54
C TYR A 117 -6.28 -4.35 -1.72
N VAL A 118 -5.70 -3.15 -1.87
CA VAL A 118 -4.56 -2.70 -1.07
C VAL A 118 -4.89 -2.72 0.42
N ILE A 119 -6.05 -2.22 0.81
CA ILE A 119 -6.49 -2.22 2.21
C ILE A 119 -6.69 -3.64 2.73
N ASP A 120 -7.41 -4.48 1.98
CA ASP A 120 -7.67 -5.87 2.37
C ASP A 120 -6.36 -6.64 2.58
N GLU A 121 -5.41 -6.47 1.66
CA GLU A 121 -4.11 -7.13 1.72
C GLU A 121 -3.24 -6.60 2.87
N ALA A 122 -3.27 -5.28 3.12
CA ALA A 122 -2.58 -4.68 4.25
C ALA A 122 -3.12 -5.25 5.57
N LYS A 123 -4.43 -5.35 5.73
CA LYS A 123 -5.07 -5.96 6.92
C LYS A 123 -4.71 -7.44 7.09
N ASN A 124 -4.72 -8.20 5.99
CA ASN A 124 -4.32 -9.61 5.98
C ASN A 124 -2.87 -9.83 6.46
N SER A 125 -1.99 -8.82 6.34
CA SER A 125 -0.61 -8.92 6.84
C SER A 125 -0.50 -9.02 8.36
N CYS A 126 -1.57 -8.71 9.10
CA CYS A 126 -1.64 -8.85 10.55
C CYS A 126 -2.52 -10.00 11.01
N ALA A 127 -3.25 -10.69 10.12
CA ALA A 127 -4.27 -11.64 10.56
C ALA A 127 -3.63 -12.94 11.08
N ALA A 128 -3.39 -13.03 12.38
CA ALA A 128 -2.85 -14.19 13.05
C ALA A 128 -3.71 -14.54 14.28
N ASP A 129 -4.35 -15.70 14.28
CA ASP A 129 -5.19 -16.17 15.38
C ASP A 129 -4.63 -17.48 15.95
N GLY A 130 -4.69 -17.61 17.27
CA GLY A 130 -4.17 -18.75 18.01
C GLY A 130 -4.95 -19.01 19.30
N PRO A 131 -4.77 -20.18 19.93
CA PRO A 131 -5.54 -20.57 21.11
C PRO A 131 -5.28 -19.69 22.35
N MET A 132 -4.20 -18.91 22.35
CA MET A 132 -3.80 -18.04 23.47
C MET A 132 -4.05 -16.56 23.20
N GLY A 133 -4.47 -16.20 21.98
CA GLY A 133 -4.65 -14.81 21.60
C GLY A 133 -4.82 -14.60 20.11
N SER A 134 -5.18 -13.38 19.76
CA SER A 134 -5.39 -12.94 18.39
C SER A 134 -4.57 -11.69 18.11
N LEU A 135 -4.06 -11.58 16.89
CA LEU A 135 -3.45 -10.38 16.34
C LEU A 135 -4.16 -10.08 15.02
N TYR A 136 -4.64 -8.85 14.86
CA TYR A 136 -5.38 -8.43 13.66
C TYR A 136 -5.27 -6.92 13.45
N CYS A 137 -5.69 -6.47 12.26
CA CYS A 137 -5.77 -5.05 11.92
C CYS A 137 -7.11 -4.75 11.24
N ASP A 138 -8.03 -4.16 11.98
CA ASP A 138 -9.35 -3.80 11.44
C ASP A 138 -9.43 -2.34 10.99
N ASP A 139 -8.61 -1.47 11.56
CA ASP A 139 -8.67 -0.04 11.31
C ASP A 139 -7.47 0.45 10.48
N VAL A 140 -7.77 1.28 9.48
CA VAL A 140 -6.78 2.03 8.70
C VAL A 140 -6.64 3.38 9.38
N ILE A 141 -5.48 3.64 9.98
CA ILE A 141 -5.17 4.92 10.62
C ILE A 141 -4.90 5.98 9.55
N GLU A 142 -4.10 5.61 8.54
CA GLU A 142 -3.68 6.52 7.49
C GLU A 142 -3.53 5.78 6.16
N GLN A 143 -3.94 6.44 5.08
CA GLN A 143 -3.67 6.00 3.72
C GLN A 143 -3.17 7.18 2.90
N GLU A 144 -1.99 7.02 2.32
CA GLU A 144 -1.37 8.00 1.43
C GLU A 144 -1.12 7.37 0.06
N ILE A 145 -1.40 8.12 -1.01
CA ILE A 145 -1.10 7.72 -2.39
C ILE A 145 0.07 8.58 -2.88
N ILE A 146 1.19 7.91 -3.15
CA ILE A 146 2.46 8.51 -3.59
C ILE A 146 2.67 8.11 -5.05
N GLN A 147 3.06 9.08 -5.89
CA GLN A 147 3.41 8.81 -7.29
C GLN A 147 4.90 9.10 -7.51
N VAL A 148 5.66 8.06 -7.86
CA VAL A 148 7.11 8.14 -8.12
C VAL A 148 7.42 7.44 -9.43
N ASN A 149 8.14 8.09 -10.35
CA ASN A 149 8.59 7.47 -11.62
C ASN A 149 7.45 6.76 -12.39
N ASN A 150 6.25 7.35 -12.42
CA ASN A 150 5.01 6.77 -13.00
C ASN A 150 4.49 5.49 -12.33
N ILE A 151 4.93 5.21 -11.11
CA ILE A 151 4.45 4.13 -10.26
C ILE A 151 3.54 4.75 -9.21
N ILE A 152 2.33 4.19 -9.07
CA ILE A 152 1.40 4.54 -8.00
C ILE A 152 1.69 3.63 -6.82
N ILE A 153 1.96 4.24 -5.68
CA ILE A 153 2.37 3.59 -4.43
C ILE A 153 1.35 4.00 -3.37
N TYR A 154 0.85 3.03 -2.64
CA TYR A 154 -0.06 3.18 -1.52
C TYR A 154 0.74 2.91 -0.26
N LYS A 155 0.76 3.87 0.64
CA LYS A 155 1.29 3.73 1.99
C LYS A 155 0.11 3.60 2.93
N VAL A 156 0.02 2.48 3.63
CA VAL A 156 -1.08 2.16 4.53
C VAL A 156 -0.53 1.98 5.93
N ILE A 157 -1.08 2.73 6.88
CA ILE A 157 -0.77 2.61 8.31
C ILE A 157 -2.01 2.03 8.99
N LEU A 158 -1.83 0.96 9.75
CA LEU A 158 -2.91 0.21 10.39
C LEU A 158 -2.82 0.33 11.90
N GLU A 159 -3.97 0.20 12.58
CA GLU A 159 -3.99 -0.12 14.00
C GLU A 159 -3.92 -1.64 14.15
N GLU A 160 -2.87 -2.13 14.81
CA GLU A 160 -2.72 -3.52 15.16
C GLU A 160 -3.29 -3.74 16.57
N VAL A 161 -4.22 -4.69 16.66
CA VAL A 161 -4.85 -5.11 17.91
C VAL A 161 -4.25 -6.44 18.31
N HIS A 162 -3.85 -6.55 19.57
CA HIS A 162 -3.35 -7.78 20.17
C HIS A 162 -4.21 -8.14 21.38
N GLU A 163 -4.89 -9.27 21.29
CA GLU A 163 -5.73 -9.85 22.32
C GLU A 163 -5.03 -11.05 22.93
N ASP A 164 -4.90 -11.08 24.26
CA ASP A 164 -4.40 -12.22 25.02
C ASP A 164 -5.57 -12.82 25.81
N TYR A 165 -5.96 -14.04 25.43
CA TYR A 165 -7.12 -14.73 25.99
C TYR A 165 -6.84 -15.29 27.40
N ILE A 166 -5.58 -15.44 27.79
CA ILE A 166 -5.21 -15.94 29.12
C ILE A 166 -5.26 -14.83 30.13
N SER A 167 -4.73 -13.66 29.77
CA SER A 167 -4.73 -12.49 30.64
C SER A 167 -6.01 -11.64 30.54
N ASP A 168 -6.87 -11.93 29.55
CA ASP A 168 -8.06 -11.13 29.22
C ASP A 168 -7.69 -9.65 28.98
N THR A 169 -6.62 -9.44 28.22
CA THR A 169 -6.13 -8.11 27.89
C THR A 169 -6.16 -7.85 26.40
N THR A 170 -6.47 -6.61 26.05
CA THR A 170 -6.38 -6.09 24.69
C THR A 170 -5.43 -4.91 24.68
N SER A 171 -4.48 -4.93 23.75
CA SER A 171 -3.57 -3.82 23.51
C SER A 171 -3.63 -3.40 22.05
N LYS A 172 -3.39 -2.12 21.80
CA LYS A 172 -3.39 -1.53 20.46
C LYS A 172 -2.06 -0.86 20.21
N ARG A 173 -1.54 -0.98 18.99
CA ARG A 173 -0.36 -0.23 18.55
C ARG A 173 -0.49 0.16 17.08
N THR A 174 0.14 1.28 16.71
CA THR A 174 0.28 1.66 15.30
C THR A 174 1.26 0.73 14.62
N LYS A 175 0.84 0.05 13.55
CA LYS A 175 1.71 -0.79 12.72
C LYS A 175 2.58 0.09 11.84
N ASN A 176 3.79 -0.39 11.53
CA ASN A 176 4.67 0.29 10.58
C ASN A 176 3.99 0.43 9.21
N PRO A 177 4.32 1.48 8.44
CA PRO A 177 3.72 1.70 7.14
C PRO A 177 3.94 0.52 6.19
N ILE A 178 2.87 0.10 5.55
CA ILE A 178 2.86 -0.92 4.51
C ILE A 178 2.83 -0.21 3.16
N TYR A 179 3.87 -0.41 2.36
CA TYR A 179 3.90 0.10 0.99
C TYR A 179 3.40 -0.97 0.02
N MET A 180 2.54 -0.56 -0.91
CA MET A 180 2.03 -1.42 -1.98
C MET A 180 2.01 -0.63 -3.26
N PHE A 181 2.43 -1.18 -4.38
CA PHE A 181 2.41 -0.43 -5.64
C PHE A 181 1.80 -1.19 -6.80
N ARG A 182 1.35 -0.42 -7.78
CA ARG A 182 0.80 -0.92 -9.02
C ARG A 182 1.80 -0.73 -10.14
N LEU A 183 2.34 -1.82 -10.67
CA LEU A 183 3.14 -1.79 -11.90
C LEU A 183 2.19 -1.84 -13.11
N ASN A 184 1.93 -0.68 -13.71
CA ASN A 184 0.80 -0.47 -14.61
C ASN A 184 1.03 -0.87 -16.08
N LYS A 185 2.14 -1.55 -16.42
CA LYS A 185 2.57 -1.73 -17.82
C LYS A 185 2.75 -3.17 -18.30
N MET A 186 2.23 -4.17 -17.58
CA MET A 186 2.15 -5.51 -18.16
C MET A 186 0.92 -5.61 -19.06
N ASN A 187 1.12 -5.74 -20.38
CA ASN A 187 0.10 -6.02 -21.40
C ASN A 187 -0.69 -7.33 -21.19
N HIS A 188 -0.50 -7.99 -20.05
CA HIS A 188 -1.34 -9.07 -19.58
C HIS A 188 -2.12 -8.55 -18.38
N SER A 189 -3.44 -8.53 -18.51
CA SER A 189 -4.37 -8.19 -17.44
C SER A 189 -3.93 -8.81 -16.10
N ASP A 190 -3.97 -7.99 -15.05
CA ASP A 190 -4.07 -8.44 -13.64
C ASP A 190 -2.78 -8.81 -12.90
N LYS A 191 -1.60 -8.36 -13.35
CA LYS A 191 -0.34 -8.57 -12.61
C LYS A 191 0.11 -7.31 -11.86
N SER A 192 -0.37 -7.13 -10.63
CA SER A 192 0.25 -6.22 -9.66
C SER A 192 1.46 -6.91 -9.00
N ILE A 193 2.57 -6.19 -8.91
CA ILE A 193 3.72 -6.64 -8.11
C ILE A 193 3.60 -5.94 -6.76
N LYS A 194 3.42 -6.75 -5.72
CA LYS A 194 3.47 -6.32 -4.33
C LYS A 194 4.96 -6.20 -3.96
N LEU A 195 5.28 -5.16 -3.20
CA LEU A 195 6.55 -5.01 -2.50
C LEU A 195 6.15 -4.71 -1.07
N LEU A 196 5.86 -5.75 -0.32
CA LEU A 196 5.40 -5.58 1.04
C LEU A 196 6.56 -5.25 1.96
N LEU A 197 6.83 -3.96 2.10
CA LEU A 197 7.89 -3.46 2.95
C LEU A 197 7.52 -3.62 4.44
N LEU A 198 7.64 -4.84 4.97
CA LEU A 198 7.44 -5.10 6.40
C LEU A 198 8.77 -5.03 7.15
N HIS A 199 8.69 -4.53 8.37
CA HIS A 199 9.69 -4.82 9.38
C HIS A 199 9.29 -6.13 10.04
N ASP A 200 10.04 -7.19 9.77
CA ASP A 200 9.99 -8.37 10.64
C ASP A 200 10.69 -7.96 11.96
N TYR A 201 9.99 -8.12 13.08
CA TYR A 201 10.43 -7.92 14.47
C TYR A 201 10.35 -6.50 15.07
N ASP A 202 10.27 -6.48 16.41
CA ASP A 202 10.38 -5.31 17.28
C ASP A 202 11.72 -4.59 17.05
N ILE A 203 11.77 -3.76 16.00
CA ILE A 203 12.85 -2.81 15.80
C ILE A 203 12.81 -1.87 17.02
N PRO A 204 13.92 -1.70 17.75
CA PRO A 204 13.96 -0.71 18.82
C PRO A 204 13.51 0.64 18.28
N THR A 205 12.63 1.34 19.00
CA THR A 205 12.04 2.63 18.54
C THR A 205 13.11 3.61 18.03
N LYS A 206 14.31 3.59 18.60
CA LYS A 206 15.45 4.42 18.21
C LYS A 206 16.01 4.15 16.80
N GLN A 207 15.74 2.99 16.22
CA GLN A 207 16.16 2.62 14.86
C GLN A 207 15.01 2.72 13.86
N LEU A 208 13.76 2.93 14.31
CA LEU A 208 12.60 2.95 13.43
C LEU A 208 12.72 4.05 12.37
N ASP A 209 13.13 5.26 12.77
CA ASP A 209 13.31 6.39 11.85
C ASP A 209 14.37 6.10 10.78
N TYR A 210 15.44 5.38 11.14
CA TYR A 210 16.47 4.99 10.19
C TYR A 210 15.91 4.04 9.13
N TYR A 211 15.26 2.94 9.54
CA TYR A 211 14.71 1.98 8.59
C TYR A 211 13.57 2.59 7.77
N GLN A 212 12.75 3.45 8.38
CA GLN A 212 11.71 4.20 7.68
C GLN A 212 12.33 5.09 6.59
N GLY A 213 13.41 5.82 6.89
CA GLY A 213 14.14 6.61 5.89
C GLY A 213 14.71 5.74 4.75
N ILE A 214 15.21 4.54 5.06
CA ILE A 214 15.63 3.58 4.04
C ILE A 214 14.45 3.13 3.17
N LEU A 215 13.28 2.83 3.75
CA LEU A 215 12.08 2.46 3.00
C LEU A 215 11.65 3.57 2.06
N ASP A 216 11.54 4.78 2.57
CA ASP A 216 11.15 5.94 1.78
C ASP A 216 12.14 6.15 0.61
N SER A 217 13.44 6.02 0.87
CA SER A 217 14.46 6.11 -0.19
C SER A 217 14.37 4.98 -1.22
N ILE A 218 14.10 3.73 -0.79
CA ILE A 218 13.85 2.60 -1.73
C ILE A 218 12.64 2.93 -2.62
N VAL A 219 11.55 3.43 -2.03
CA VAL A 219 10.33 3.83 -2.73
C VAL A 219 10.64 4.92 -3.77
N TYR A 220 11.48 5.90 -3.44
CA TYR A 220 11.88 6.97 -4.38
C TYR A 220 12.81 6.50 -5.51
N THR A 221 13.58 5.44 -5.29
CA THR A 221 14.48 4.89 -6.31
C THR A 221 13.84 3.82 -7.19
N LEU A 222 12.62 3.38 -6.86
CA LEU A 222 11.88 2.38 -7.63
C LEU A 222 11.55 2.89 -9.04
N LYS A 223 11.87 2.08 -10.05
CA LYS A 223 11.64 2.38 -11.47
C LYS A 223 11.16 1.16 -12.22
N TYR A 224 10.38 1.41 -13.27
CA TYR A 224 10.02 0.41 -14.26
C TYR A 224 11.16 0.22 -15.26
N ILE A 225 11.39 -1.03 -15.66
CA ILE A 225 12.33 -1.37 -16.73
C ILE A 225 11.49 -1.62 -17.97
N GLU A 226 11.54 -0.70 -18.93
CA GLU A 226 10.95 -0.95 -20.24
C GLU A 226 11.74 -2.09 -20.92
N LYS A 227 11.01 -3.11 -21.38
CA LYS A 227 11.55 -4.17 -22.25
C LYS A 227 11.48 -3.75 -23.70
#